data_AF-A0A2N1SYS0-F1
#
_entry.id   AF-A0A2N1SYS0-F1
#
_cell.length_a   1.000
_cell.length_b   1.000
_cell.length_c   1.000
_cell.angle_alpha   90.00
_cell.angle_beta   90.00
_cell.angle_gamma   90.00
#
_symmetry.space_group_name_H-M   'P 1'
#
loop_
_entity.id
_entity.type
_entity.pdbx_description
1 polymer ?
#
loop_
_entity_poly.entity_id
_entity_poly.type
_entity_poly.pdbx_seq_one_letter_code
_entity_poly.pdbx_strand_id
1 'polypeptide(L)'
;MRVRFSPPAPSIHPHAHVWLFCCFFNIYIVFYMQGSQTIVWLNFYPKTESGEKMNAKSKIIVALDVKTLDEIKNLVTTLNPYVGGFKVGLELISEIGGPKVLDYVKSLGGKIFYDGKYSDIPNTTERASSSLNKPSVIMYNVHINSGKDSVKAAIKAAKDVNSNAKVLGVTVLTSIDEEECRDIYNGASIEQQVTKFAHKGKEAGLDGIICSANDLVFLKKYPDLSRLLKVTPGIRSEWAPSNDQKRVATPYEAILAGADYLVIGRQITQPPSEIGTPVDAAILTTKEIEQAIIKLQAR
;
A
#
# COMPACT_ATOMS: atom_id res chain seq x y z
N MET A 1 17.57 -26.79 -6.68
CA MET A 1 16.66 -27.88 -6.22
C MET A 1 16.54 -28.90 -7.34
N ARG A 2 17.00 -30.15 -7.16
CA ARG A 2 16.79 -31.22 -8.15
C ARG A 2 15.36 -31.72 -7.98
N VAL A 3 14.51 -31.52 -8.99
CA VAL A 3 13.17 -32.11 -9.04
C VAL A 3 13.30 -33.46 -9.75
N ARG A 4 13.01 -34.56 -9.05
CA ARG A 4 12.83 -35.89 -9.65
C ARG A 4 11.34 -36.05 -9.97
N PHE A 5 11.01 -36.34 -11.22
CA PHE A 5 9.69 -36.83 -11.59
C PHE A 5 9.73 -38.36 -11.63
N SER A 6 8.78 -39.00 -10.94
CA SER A 6 8.49 -40.42 -11.13
C SER A 6 7.65 -40.59 -12.41
N PRO A 7 7.94 -41.56 -13.28
CA PRO A 7 7.14 -41.77 -14.48
C PRO A 7 5.74 -42.33 -14.11
N PRO A 8 4.69 -41.96 -14.87
CA PRO A 8 3.38 -42.57 -14.69
C PRO A 8 3.37 -44.00 -15.24
N ALA A 9 2.50 -44.84 -14.68
CA ALA A 9 2.28 -46.22 -15.11
C ALA A 9 1.88 -46.32 -16.60
N PRO A 10 2.19 -47.43 -17.29
CA PRO A 10 2.13 -47.49 -18.74
C PRO A 10 0.74 -47.88 -19.22
N SER A 11 -0.01 -46.96 -19.82
CA SER A 11 -0.99 -47.30 -20.85
C SER A 11 -1.53 -46.07 -21.61
N ILE A 12 -1.10 -45.97 -22.88
CA ILE A 12 -1.84 -45.51 -24.07
C ILE A 12 -1.68 -44.04 -24.53
N HIS A 13 -0.98 -43.95 -25.67
CA HIS A 13 -0.80 -42.93 -26.73
C HIS A 13 0.06 -41.65 -26.55
N PRO A 14 0.99 -41.38 -27.51
CA PRO A 14 2.00 -40.32 -27.40
C PRO A 14 1.54 -39.00 -28.05
N HIS A 15 2.28 -37.92 -27.75
CA HIS A 15 2.18 -36.54 -28.26
C HIS A 15 1.40 -35.53 -27.40
N ALA A 16 1.73 -35.45 -26.11
CA ALA A 16 1.70 -34.18 -25.39
C ALA A 16 3.14 -33.62 -25.34
N HIS A 17 3.40 -32.54 -26.08
CA HIS A 17 4.69 -31.84 -26.02
C HIS A 17 4.60 -30.73 -24.96
N VAL A 18 5.22 -30.95 -23.80
CA VAL A 18 5.40 -29.89 -22.79
C VAL A 18 6.73 -29.20 -23.06
N TRP A 19 6.68 -27.94 -23.48
CA TRP A 19 7.87 -27.11 -23.62
C TRP A 19 8.06 -26.28 -22.35
N LEU A 20 9.21 -26.45 -21.71
CA LEU A 20 9.61 -25.67 -20.55
C LEU A 20 10.59 -24.60 -20.99
N PHE A 21 10.16 -23.34 -21.05
CA PHE A 21 11.08 -22.22 -21.21
C PHE A 21 11.42 -21.68 -19.82
N CYS A 22 12.71 -21.74 -19.47
CA CYS A 22 13.23 -21.15 -18.25
C CYS A 22 13.93 -19.82 -18.57
N CYS A 23 13.27 -18.71 -18.24
CA CYS A 23 13.99 -17.47 -17.91
C CYS A 23 14.05 -17.41 -16.39
N PHE A 24 15.15 -16.89 -15.81
CA PHE A 24 15.57 -17.06 -14.40
C PHE A 24 14.52 -16.83 -13.28
N PHE A 25 13.31 -16.32 -13.56
CA PHE A 25 12.20 -16.17 -12.60
C PHE A 25 10.80 -16.56 -13.11
N ASN A 26 10.66 -17.03 -14.36
CA ASN A 26 9.37 -17.44 -14.95
C ASN A 26 9.50 -18.81 -15.62
N ILE A 27 8.60 -19.74 -15.26
CA ILE A 27 8.41 -21.00 -15.97
C ILE A 27 7.19 -20.82 -16.87
N TYR A 28 7.39 -20.96 -18.18
CA TYR A 28 6.30 -21.06 -19.14
C TYR A 28 5.86 -22.52 -19.23
N ILE A 29 4.60 -22.80 -18.90
CA ILE A 29 3.99 -24.10 -19.19
C ILE A 29 2.90 -23.88 -20.24
N VAL A 30 3.15 -24.40 -21.44
CA VAL A 30 2.18 -24.42 -22.54
C VAL A 30 1.55 -25.80 -22.57
N PHE A 31 0.24 -25.88 -22.35
CA PHE A 31 -0.52 -27.10 -22.54
C PHE A 31 -1.13 -27.12 -23.95
N TYR A 32 -0.87 -28.19 -24.68
CA TYR A 32 -1.57 -28.50 -25.92
C TYR A 32 -2.55 -29.64 -25.68
N MET A 33 -3.85 -29.32 -25.76
CA MET A 33 -4.91 -30.32 -25.84
C MET A 33 -5.82 -29.96 -27.01
N GLN A 34 -5.97 -30.92 -27.94
CA GLN A 34 -6.96 -30.94 -29.03
C GLN A 34 -7.31 -29.56 -29.63
N GLY A 35 -6.31 -28.91 -30.25
CA GLY A 35 -6.56 -27.72 -31.08
C GLY A 35 -6.74 -26.40 -30.34
N SER A 36 -6.55 -26.34 -29.02
CA SER A 36 -6.55 -25.09 -28.25
C SER A 36 -5.24 -24.90 -27.48
N GLN A 37 -4.69 -23.68 -27.50
CA GLN A 37 -3.53 -23.31 -26.68
C GLN A 37 -4.02 -22.69 -25.37
N THR A 38 -3.58 -23.24 -24.23
CA THR A 38 -3.74 -22.59 -22.92
C THR A 38 -2.36 -22.32 -22.33
N ILE A 39 -2.08 -21.04 -22.05
CA ILE A 39 -0.83 -20.60 -21.42
C ILE A 39 -1.10 -20.37 -19.94
N VAL A 40 -0.40 -21.10 -19.06
CA VAL A 40 -0.51 -20.94 -17.61
C VAL A 40 0.74 -20.26 -17.08
N TRP A 41 0.54 -19.16 -16.36
CA TRP A 41 1.62 -18.37 -15.75
C TRP A 41 1.95 -18.89 -14.35
N LEU A 42 3.20 -19.31 -14.13
CA LEU A 42 3.71 -19.72 -12.83
C LEU A 42 4.95 -18.89 -12.48
N ASN A 43 4.77 -17.91 -11.59
CA ASN A 43 5.86 -17.07 -11.09
C ASN A 43 6.51 -17.74 -9.87
N PHE A 44 7.82 -18.00 -9.93
CA PHE A 44 8.59 -18.55 -8.82
C PHE A 44 9.57 -17.51 -8.28
N TYR A 45 9.20 -16.86 -7.17
CA TYR A 45 10.10 -15.96 -6.45
C TYR A 45 10.96 -16.72 -5.43
N PRO A 46 12.28 -16.43 -5.31
CA PRO A 46 13.13 -16.97 -4.25
C PRO A 46 12.66 -16.49 -2.87
N LYS A 47 12.84 -17.32 -1.84
CA LYS A 47 12.53 -16.98 -0.44
C LYS A 47 13.68 -16.16 0.15
N THR A 48 13.38 -15.02 0.77
CA THR A 48 14.28 -14.28 1.67
C THR A 48 14.09 -14.74 3.12
N GLU A 49 15.13 -14.61 3.96
CA GLU A 49 15.20 -15.17 5.33
C GLU A 49 14.26 -14.52 6.36
N SER A 50 13.56 -13.43 6.02
CA SER A 50 12.36 -12.99 6.74
C SER A 50 11.11 -13.45 5.97
N GLY A 51 10.44 -14.48 6.49
CA GLY A 51 9.47 -15.35 5.81
C GLY A 51 8.16 -14.78 5.24
N GLU A 52 8.06 -13.49 4.92
CA GLU A 52 6.98 -12.97 4.06
C GLU A 52 7.56 -12.59 2.69
N LYS A 53 7.23 -13.38 1.66
CA LYS A 53 7.35 -12.93 0.27
C LYS A 53 6.50 -11.66 0.14
N MET A 54 7.14 -10.48 0.12
CA MET A 54 6.44 -9.24 -0.14
C MET A 54 5.84 -9.30 -1.54
N ASN A 55 4.54 -9.51 -1.60
CA ASN A 55 3.79 -9.52 -2.84
C ASN A 55 3.69 -8.07 -3.34
N ALA A 56 4.18 -7.76 -4.54
CA ALA A 56 4.18 -6.39 -5.07
C ALA A 56 2.78 -5.74 -4.99
N LYS A 57 1.74 -6.52 -5.27
CA LYS A 57 0.34 -6.08 -5.20
C LYS A 57 -0.09 -5.70 -3.77
N SER A 58 0.47 -6.35 -2.74
CA SER A 58 0.11 -6.05 -1.35
C SER A 58 0.66 -4.72 -0.85
N LYS A 59 1.55 -4.07 -1.62
CA LYS A 59 2.05 -2.72 -1.34
C LYS A 59 1.09 -1.63 -1.81
N ILE A 60 0.10 -1.96 -2.64
CA ILE A 60 -0.87 -0.99 -3.17
C ILE A 60 -2.04 -0.84 -2.19
N ILE A 61 -2.30 0.40 -1.78
CA ILE A 61 -3.50 0.79 -1.05
C ILE A 61 -4.31 1.72 -1.95
N VAL A 62 -5.50 1.28 -2.37
CA VAL A 62 -6.35 2.07 -3.27
C VAL A 62 -7.14 3.10 -2.48
N ALA A 63 -7.04 4.38 -2.83
CA ALA A 63 -7.89 5.42 -2.27
C ALA A 63 -9.31 5.32 -2.83
N LEU A 64 -10.29 5.06 -1.96
CA LEU A 64 -11.71 5.09 -2.30
C LEU A 64 -12.20 6.54 -2.29
N ASP A 65 -11.74 7.32 -3.27
CA ASP A 65 -12.17 8.71 -3.48
C ASP A 65 -13.45 8.71 -4.35
N VAL A 66 -14.52 8.12 -3.81
CA VAL A 66 -15.86 7.96 -4.43
C VAL A 66 -16.95 8.43 -3.46
N LYS A 67 -18.20 8.54 -3.91
CA LYS A 67 -19.27 9.16 -3.11
C LYS A 67 -20.35 8.18 -2.65
N THR A 68 -20.53 7.07 -3.36
CA THR A 68 -21.66 6.16 -3.13
C THR A 68 -21.21 4.77 -2.66
N LEU A 69 -22.12 4.07 -1.95
CA LEU A 69 -21.90 2.68 -1.56
C LEU A 69 -21.76 1.75 -2.79
N ASP A 70 -22.49 2.03 -3.88
CA ASP A 70 -22.40 1.22 -5.10
C ASP A 70 -21.04 1.37 -5.79
N GLU A 71 -20.47 2.58 -5.84
CA GLU A 71 -19.10 2.78 -6.32
C GLU A 71 -18.07 2.05 -5.45
N ILE A 72 -18.23 2.11 -4.12
CA ILE A 72 -17.38 1.34 -3.18
C ILE A 72 -17.50 -0.15 -3.48
N LYS A 73 -18.72 -0.67 -3.65
CA LYS A 73 -18.97 -2.08 -3.94
C LYS A 73 -18.25 -2.51 -5.21
N ASN A 74 -18.40 -1.73 -6.27
CA ASN A 74 -17.79 -2.02 -7.56
C ASN A 74 -16.27 -2.02 -7.45
N LEU A 75 -15.67 -0.99 -6.87
CA LEU A 75 -14.21 -0.89 -6.73
C LEU A 75 -13.64 -1.97 -5.82
N VAL A 76 -14.22 -2.19 -4.64
CA VAL A 76 -13.69 -3.16 -3.67
C VAL A 76 -13.80 -4.58 -4.22
N THR A 77 -14.96 -4.98 -4.74
CA THR A 77 -15.15 -6.34 -5.30
C THR A 77 -14.20 -6.60 -6.45
N THR A 78 -14.00 -5.61 -7.32
CA THR A 78 -13.15 -5.72 -8.51
C THR A 78 -11.66 -5.75 -8.17
N LEU A 79 -11.21 -4.90 -7.24
CA LEU A 79 -9.79 -4.67 -6.99
C LEU A 79 -9.21 -5.53 -5.86
N ASN A 80 -10.03 -6.08 -4.94
CA ASN A 80 -9.53 -6.82 -3.77
C ASN A 80 -8.50 -7.93 -4.10
N PRO A 81 -8.63 -8.70 -5.20
CA PRO A 81 -7.63 -9.70 -5.58
C PRO A 81 -6.28 -9.11 -6.03
N TYR A 82 -6.23 -7.82 -6.38
CA TYR A 82 -5.12 -7.15 -7.05
C TYR A 82 -4.41 -6.12 -6.19
N VAL A 83 -4.88 -5.84 -4.97
CA VAL A 83 -4.31 -4.79 -4.10
C VAL A 83 -4.18 -5.26 -2.65
N GLY A 84 -3.40 -4.53 -1.85
CA GLY A 84 -3.17 -4.81 -0.43
C GLY A 84 -4.27 -4.33 0.50
N GLY A 85 -5.02 -3.31 0.08
CA GLY A 85 -6.15 -2.78 0.84
C GLY A 85 -6.72 -1.50 0.23
N PHE A 86 -7.65 -0.90 0.98
CA PHE A 86 -8.42 0.26 0.56
C PHE A 86 -8.33 1.36 1.62
N LYS A 87 -8.01 2.58 1.20
CA LYS A 87 -8.04 3.77 2.04
C LYS A 87 -9.43 4.38 2.03
N VAL A 88 -10.03 4.46 3.22
CA VAL A 88 -11.27 5.19 3.47
C VAL A 88 -10.91 6.57 4.01
N GLY A 89 -11.14 7.62 3.20
CA GLY A 89 -10.79 9.00 3.53
C GLY A 89 -11.93 9.81 4.15
N LEU A 90 -11.63 11.05 4.53
CA LEU A 90 -12.55 11.97 5.24
C LEU A 90 -13.89 12.20 4.53
N GLU A 91 -13.92 12.20 3.20
CA GLU A 91 -15.17 12.35 2.42
C GLU A 91 -16.14 11.22 2.75
N LEU A 92 -15.72 9.96 2.58
CA LEU A 92 -16.53 8.79 2.92
C LEU A 92 -16.85 8.68 4.40
N ILE A 93 -15.89 9.03 5.26
CA ILE A 93 -16.08 9.00 6.73
C ILE A 93 -17.21 9.95 7.13
N SER A 94 -17.25 11.14 6.55
CA SER A 94 -18.23 12.18 6.87
C SER A 94 -19.58 11.91 6.21
N GLU A 95 -19.59 11.59 4.92
CA GLU A 95 -20.82 11.47 4.13
C GLU A 95 -21.61 10.20 4.45
N ILE A 96 -20.94 9.04 4.49
CA ILE A 96 -21.59 7.74 4.74
C ILE A 96 -21.64 7.43 6.24
N GLY A 97 -20.69 7.98 7.00
CA GLY A 97 -20.46 7.67 8.40
C GLY A 97 -19.40 6.58 8.57
N GLY A 98 -18.34 6.90 9.31
CA GLY A 98 -17.19 6.02 9.58
C GLY A 98 -17.55 4.57 9.89
N PRO A 99 -18.38 4.28 10.90
CA PRO A 99 -18.76 2.90 11.22
C PRO A 99 -19.41 2.14 10.06
N LYS A 100 -20.30 2.81 9.32
CA LYS A 100 -21.08 2.23 8.21
C LYS A 100 -20.18 1.88 7.03
N VAL A 101 -19.30 2.80 6.62
CA VAL A 101 -18.36 2.52 5.51
C VAL A 101 -17.37 1.42 5.88
N LEU A 102 -16.91 1.37 7.15
CA LEU A 102 -16.02 0.31 7.62
C LEU A 102 -16.67 -1.07 7.56
N ASP A 103 -17.93 -1.20 8.00
CA ASP A 103 -18.66 -2.47 7.93
C ASP A 103 -18.95 -2.88 6.49
N TYR A 104 -19.22 -1.91 5.63
CA TYR A 104 -19.49 -2.18 4.22
C TYR A 104 -18.26 -2.68 3.46
N VAL A 105 -17.10 -2.02 3.61
CA VAL A 105 -15.85 -2.50 2.98
C VAL A 105 -15.45 -3.87 3.53
N LYS A 106 -15.67 -4.11 4.84
CA LYS A 106 -15.44 -5.40 5.48
C LYS A 106 -16.32 -6.50 4.89
N SER A 107 -17.62 -6.25 4.67
CA SER A 107 -18.54 -7.26 4.16
C SER A 107 -18.18 -7.73 2.74
N LEU A 108 -17.46 -6.90 1.99
CA LEU A 108 -16.90 -7.19 0.67
C LEU A 108 -15.52 -7.87 0.72
N GLY A 109 -15.01 -8.15 1.93
CA GLY A 109 -13.70 -8.78 2.14
C GLY A 109 -12.50 -7.83 2.01
N GLY A 110 -12.72 -6.52 1.98
CA GLY A 110 -11.67 -5.52 1.86
C GLY A 110 -10.90 -5.29 3.16
N LYS A 111 -9.58 -5.13 3.04
CA LYS A 111 -8.71 -4.65 4.12
C LYS A 111 -8.68 -3.13 4.11
N ILE A 112 -8.71 -2.50 5.28
CA ILE A 112 -8.97 -1.07 5.41
C ILE A 112 -7.79 -0.33 6.01
N PHE A 113 -7.36 0.73 5.33
CA PHE A 113 -6.67 1.87 5.90
C PHE A 113 -7.71 2.96 6.22
N TYR A 114 -7.99 3.20 7.50
CA TYR A 114 -8.83 4.32 7.92
C TYR A 114 -8.00 5.62 8.00
N ASP A 115 -8.18 6.51 7.03
CA ASP A 115 -7.42 7.75 6.88
C ASP A 115 -8.16 8.94 7.51
N GLY A 116 -8.41 8.84 8.81
CA GLY A 116 -9.11 9.85 9.61
C GLY A 116 -8.23 10.96 10.19
N LYS A 117 -6.91 10.78 10.15
CA LYS A 117 -5.89 11.75 10.60
C LYS A 117 -6.23 12.38 11.95
N TYR A 118 -6.51 11.58 12.97
CA TYR A 118 -6.91 12.14 14.26
C TYR A 118 -5.85 13.08 14.82
N SER A 119 -6.32 14.23 15.31
CA SER A 119 -5.49 15.27 15.88
C SER A 119 -6.26 16.01 16.95
N ASP A 120 -6.30 15.44 18.15
CA ASP A 120 -7.06 15.96 19.29
C ASP A 120 -6.30 15.66 20.60
N ILE A 121 -6.87 16.01 21.76
CA ILE A 121 -6.30 15.68 23.07
C ILE A 121 -6.34 14.17 23.33
N PRO A 122 -5.51 13.63 24.26
CA PRO A 122 -5.32 12.19 24.41
C PRO A 122 -6.61 11.38 24.61
N ASN A 123 -7.52 11.83 25.48
CA ASN A 123 -8.76 11.11 25.75
C ASN A 123 -9.69 11.03 24.53
N THR A 124 -9.77 12.09 23.73
CA THR A 124 -10.59 12.10 22.51
C THR A 124 -9.99 11.14 21.48
N THR A 125 -8.68 11.23 21.27
CA THR A 125 -7.95 10.36 20.34
C THR A 125 -8.04 8.88 20.74
N GLU A 126 -7.96 8.55 22.04
CA GLU A 126 -8.12 7.17 22.54
C GLU A 126 -9.52 6.63 22.21
N ARG A 127 -10.56 7.41 22.52
CA ARG A 127 -11.96 7.00 22.30
C ARG A 127 -12.28 6.87 20.81
N ALA A 128 -11.81 7.81 20.00
CA ALA A 128 -11.96 7.74 18.55
C ALA A 128 -11.23 6.53 17.97
N SER A 129 -9.98 6.29 18.37
CA SER A 129 -9.19 5.12 17.94
C SER A 129 -9.82 3.80 18.37
N SER A 130 -10.36 3.73 19.60
CA SER A 130 -11.06 2.54 20.10
C SER A 130 -12.30 2.19 19.27
N SER A 131 -12.96 3.19 18.65
CA SER A 131 -14.13 2.95 17.79
C SER A 131 -13.78 2.25 16.47
N LEU A 132 -12.50 2.26 16.07
CA LEU A 132 -12.00 1.64 14.85
C LEU A 132 -11.69 0.14 15.01
N ASN A 133 -11.98 -0.45 16.17
CA ASN A 133 -11.58 -1.82 16.51
C ASN A 133 -12.34 -2.91 15.75
N LYS A 134 -11.94 -3.09 14.49
CA LYS A 134 -12.44 -4.12 13.61
C LYS A 134 -11.23 -4.85 13.01
N PRO A 135 -11.23 -6.20 12.93
CA PRO A 135 -10.13 -6.93 12.29
C PRO A 135 -9.84 -6.52 10.85
N SER A 136 -10.82 -5.93 10.14
CA SER A 136 -10.65 -5.41 8.79
C SER A 136 -9.87 -4.10 8.72
N VAL A 137 -9.80 -3.33 9.82
CA VAL A 137 -8.97 -2.12 9.90
C VAL A 137 -7.55 -2.56 10.21
N ILE A 138 -6.73 -2.65 9.16
CA ILE A 138 -5.33 -3.08 9.25
C ILE A 138 -4.40 -1.92 9.59
N MET A 139 -4.83 -0.69 9.31
CA MET A 139 -4.09 0.52 9.65
C MET A 139 -5.00 1.74 9.80
N TYR A 140 -4.57 2.72 10.58
CA TYR A 140 -5.15 4.05 10.62
C TYR A 140 -4.08 5.07 11.00
N ASN A 141 -4.40 6.37 10.89
CA ASN A 141 -3.43 7.42 11.15
C ASN A 141 -3.88 8.51 12.12
N VAL A 142 -2.88 9.14 12.72
CA VAL A 142 -2.97 10.31 13.58
C VAL A 142 -1.94 11.34 13.15
N HIS A 143 -2.16 12.62 13.42
CA HIS A 143 -1.08 13.59 13.22
C HIS A 143 -0.07 13.54 14.35
N ILE A 144 1.23 13.56 14.03
CA ILE A 144 2.30 13.59 15.05
C ILE A 144 2.31 14.92 15.80
N ASN A 145 1.82 16.00 15.17
CA ASN A 145 1.71 17.31 15.81
C ASN A 145 0.63 17.37 16.91
N SER A 146 -0.24 16.35 17.04
CA SER A 146 -1.21 16.23 18.15
C SER A 146 -0.57 15.99 19.52
N GLY A 147 0.75 15.75 19.56
CA GLY A 147 1.52 15.59 20.79
C GLY A 147 1.74 14.12 21.17
N LYS A 148 2.83 13.87 21.91
CA LYS A 148 3.31 12.52 22.25
C LYS A 148 2.25 11.68 22.98
N ASP A 149 1.52 12.29 23.90
CA ASP A 149 0.52 11.59 24.70
C ASP A 149 -0.72 11.24 23.88
N SER A 150 -1.13 12.09 22.94
CA SER A 150 -2.23 11.80 22.02
C SER A 150 -1.90 10.66 21.08
N VAL A 151 -0.68 10.67 20.52
CA VAL A 151 -0.16 9.58 19.69
C VAL A 151 -0.10 8.26 20.48
N LYS A 152 0.42 8.28 21.71
CA LYS A 152 0.45 7.09 22.57
C LYS A 152 -0.94 6.57 22.92
N ALA A 153 -1.89 7.45 23.16
CA ALA A 153 -3.27 7.09 23.44
C ALA A 153 -3.93 6.39 22.24
N ALA A 154 -3.65 6.85 21.01
CA ALA A 154 -4.04 6.13 19.80
C ALA A 154 -3.43 4.73 19.77
N ILE A 155 -2.11 4.61 19.94
CA ILE A 155 -1.40 3.32 19.90
C ILE A 155 -1.99 2.33 20.92
N LYS A 156 -2.22 2.79 22.16
CA LYS A 156 -2.83 1.97 23.21
C LYS A 156 -4.20 1.44 22.77
N ALA A 157 -5.09 2.32 22.29
CA ALA A 157 -6.43 1.95 21.83
C ALA A 157 -6.43 0.90 20.70
N ALA A 158 -5.45 0.96 19.78
CA ALA A 158 -5.29 -0.06 18.75
C ALA A 158 -4.96 -1.43 19.34
N LYS A 159 -3.98 -1.47 20.25
CA LYS A 159 -3.42 -2.73 20.76
C LYS A 159 -4.35 -3.46 21.73
N ASP A 160 -5.24 -2.74 22.41
CA ASP A 160 -6.17 -3.34 23.39
C ASP A 160 -7.15 -4.36 22.77
N VAL A 161 -7.33 -4.38 21.43
CA VAL A 161 -8.31 -5.28 20.78
C VAL A 161 -7.83 -5.80 19.42
N ASN A 162 -7.12 -5.00 18.60
CA ASN A 162 -6.47 -5.47 17.37
C ASN A 162 -4.96 -5.20 17.44
N SER A 163 -4.25 -6.08 18.13
CA SER A 163 -2.78 -6.00 18.29
C SER A 163 -2.01 -5.91 16.96
N ASN A 164 -2.61 -6.38 15.86
CA ASN A 164 -2.04 -6.37 14.53
C ASN A 164 -2.28 -5.07 13.75
N ALA A 165 -3.23 -4.22 14.17
CA ALA A 165 -3.48 -2.94 13.53
C ALA A 165 -2.25 -2.03 13.65
N LYS A 166 -1.93 -1.34 12.54
CA LYS A 166 -0.81 -0.41 12.43
C LYS A 166 -1.27 1.02 12.67
N VAL A 167 -0.61 1.72 13.59
CA VAL A 167 -0.85 3.14 13.82
C VAL A 167 0.24 3.95 13.13
N LEU A 168 -0.18 4.82 12.22
CA LEU A 168 0.69 5.62 11.38
C LEU A 168 0.65 7.10 11.79
N GLY A 169 1.81 7.74 11.82
CA GLY A 169 1.92 9.17 12.12
C GLY A 169 2.03 10.01 10.85
N VAL A 170 1.10 10.92 10.63
CA VAL A 170 1.22 11.93 9.58
C VAL A 170 2.33 12.91 9.97
N THR A 171 3.34 13.03 9.11
CA THR A 171 4.46 13.98 9.27
C THR A 171 4.04 15.37 8.78
N VAL A 172 4.48 15.79 7.59
CA VAL A 172 4.05 17.02 6.92
C VAL A 172 3.07 16.62 5.80
N LEU A 173 1.97 17.37 5.66
CA LEU A 173 0.99 17.11 4.60
C LEU A 173 1.63 17.37 3.23
N THR A 174 1.31 16.53 2.24
CA THR A 174 1.86 16.67 0.89
C THR A 174 1.40 17.94 0.16
N SER A 175 0.38 18.62 0.67
CA SER A 175 -0.07 19.94 0.20
C SER A 175 0.82 21.10 0.68
N ILE A 176 1.56 20.93 1.78
CA ILE A 176 2.37 22.00 2.40
C ILE A 176 3.70 22.12 1.68
N ASP A 177 3.98 23.29 1.09
CA ASP A 177 5.27 23.59 0.46
C ASP A 177 6.32 24.12 1.46
N GLU A 178 7.52 24.48 0.98
CA GLU A 178 8.62 24.93 1.85
C GLU A 178 8.32 26.24 2.58
N GLU A 179 7.58 27.16 1.94
CA GLU A 179 7.24 28.45 2.54
C GLU A 179 6.20 28.25 3.64
N GLU A 180 5.11 27.52 3.34
CA GLU A 180 4.08 27.20 4.31
C GLU A 180 4.61 26.33 5.45
N CYS A 181 5.54 25.39 5.19
CA CYS A 181 6.20 24.62 6.24
C CYS A 181 6.98 25.51 7.20
N ARG A 182 7.74 26.48 6.67
CA ARG A 182 8.49 27.42 7.51
C ARG A 182 7.55 28.30 8.33
N ASP A 183 6.43 28.72 7.77
CA ASP A 183 5.42 29.49 8.50
C ASP A 183 4.81 28.68 9.66
N ILE A 184 4.29 27.49 9.36
CA ILE A 184 3.61 26.63 10.35
C ILE A 184 4.56 26.11 11.43
N TYR A 185 5.82 25.82 11.09
CA TYR A 185 6.78 25.13 11.95
C TYR A 185 7.99 25.98 12.36
N ASN A 186 7.79 27.29 12.53
CA ASN A 186 8.77 28.22 13.11
C ASN A 186 10.12 28.21 12.38
N GLY A 187 10.09 28.31 11.05
CA GLY A 187 11.26 28.40 10.18
C GLY A 187 11.88 27.06 9.78
N ALA A 188 11.34 25.93 10.24
CA ALA A 188 11.84 24.61 9.86
C ALA A 188 11.56 24.31 8.37
N SER A 189 12.55 23.81 7.65
CA SER A 189 12.35 23.24 6.32
C SER A 189 11.56 21.93 6.39
N ILE A 190 11.07 21.44 5.26
CA ILE A 190 10.36 20.16 5.20
C ILE A 190 11.26 19.01 5.65
N GLU A 191 12.53 18.98 5.21
CA GLU A 191 13.50 17.96 5.62
C GLU A 191 13.68 17.94 7.14
N GLN A 192 13.84 19.11 7.76
CA GLN A 192 13.99 19.23 9.22
C GLN A 192 12.74 18.77 9.95
N GLN A 193 11.57 19.21 9.50
CA GLN A 193 10.32 18.95 10.19
C GLN A 193 9.83 17.50 10.05
N VAL A 194 9.94 16.92 8.85
CA VAL A 194 9.61 15.51 8.61
C VAL A 194 10.55 14.60 9.39
N THR A 195 11.85 14.87 9.40
CA THR A 195 12.83 14.11 10.18
C THR A 195 12.51 14.18 11.68
N LYS A 196 12.24 15.39 12.21
CA LYS A 196 11.83 15.60 13.60
C LYS A 196 10.58 14.81 13.95
N PHE A 197 9.55 14.85 13.11
CA PHE A 197 8.33 14.09 13.34
C PHE A 197 8.54 12.58 13.25
N ALA A 198 9.36 12.09 12.31
CA ALA A 198 9.69 10.67 12.23
C ALA A 198 10.37 10.16 13.52
N HIS A 199 11.33 10.90 14.09
CA HIS A 199 11.92 10.56 15.38
C HIS A 199 10.90 10.61 16.54
N LYS A 200 10.07 11.65 16.62
CA LYS A 200 9.00 11.73 17.63
C LYS A 200 8.03 10.56 17.53
N GLY A 201 7.68 10.16 16.31
CA GLY A 201 6.81 9.03 16.04
C GLY A 201 7.42 7.71 16.50
N LYS A 202 8.70 7.49 16.19
CA LYS A 202 9.48 6.35 16.70
C LYS A 202 9.51 6.31 18.23
N GLU A 203 9.78 7.44 18.88
CA GLU A 203 9.79 7.54 20.34
C GLU A 203 8.43 7.30 20.99
N ALA A 204 7.34 7.63 20.29
CA ALA A 204 5.99 7.35 20.75
C ALA A 204 5.60 5.87 20.56
N GLY A 205 6.32 5.13 19.71
CA GLY A 205 6.05 3.73 19.41
C GLY A 205 5.13 3.51 18.21
N LEU A 206 5.03 4.48 17.29
CA LEU A 206 4.27 4.31 16.05
C LEU A 206 4.82 3.14 15.22
N ASP A 207 3.92 2.42 14.53
CA ASP A 207 4.31 1.37 13.59
C ASP A 207 4.90 1.97 12.31
N GLY A 208 4.55 3.21 11.96
CA GLY A 208 5.01 3.87 10.74
C GLY A 208 4.62 5.33 10.64
N ILE A 209 4.94 5.92 9.49
CA ILE A 209 4.67 7.31 9.15
C ILE A 209 4.01 7.44 7.78
N ILE A 210 3.19 8.48 7.63
CA ILE A 210 2.77 9.00 6.33
C ILE A 210 3.77 10.09 5.92
N CYS A 211 4.41 9.91 4.77
CA CYS A 211 5.39 10.84 4.22
C CYS A 211 5.37 10.81 2.68
N SER A 212 5.83 11.89 2.05
CA SER A 212 5.89 11.98 0.58
C SER A 212 7.04 11.12 0.01
N ALA A 213 6.99 10.83 -1.29
CA ALA A 213 8.08 10.10 -1.94
C ALA A 213 9.42 10.88 -1.92
N ASN A 214 9.35 12.22 -1.93
CA ASN A 214 10.53 13.07 -1.84
C ASN A 214 11.15 13.03 -0.45
N ASP A 215 10.32 12.88 0.58
CA ASP A 215 10.78 12.82 1.98
C ASP A 215 11.69 11.61 2.21
N LEU A 216 11.38 10.51 1.53
CA LEU A 216 12.13 9.27 1.61
C LEU A 216 13.60 9.43 1.21
N VAL A 217 13.92 10.36 0.31
CA VAL A 217 15.30 10.61 -0.16
C VAL A 217 16.21 10.98 1.01
N PHE A 218 15.74 11.88 1.88
CA PHE A 218 16.51 12.27 3.07
C PHE A 218 16.27 11.35 4.26
N LEU A 219 15.08 10.75 4.42
CA LEU A 219 14.81 9.83 5.54
C LEU A 219 15.72 8.60 5.52
N LYS A 220 16.21 8.16 4.36
CA LYS A 220 17.20 7.09 4.23
C LYS A 220 18.53 7.38 4.94
N LYS A 221 18.87 8.66 5.16
CA LYS A 221 20.09 9.06 5.87
C LYS A 221 20.05 8.68 7.36
N TYR A 222 18.90 8.22 7.87
CA TYR A 222 18.65 7.89 9.27
C TYR A 222 18.34 6.39 9.42
N PRO A 223 19.35 5.51 9.51
CA PRO A 223 19.16 4.06 9.61
C PRO A 223 18.32 3.65 10.82
N ASP A 224 18.33 4.44 11.89
CA ASP A 224 17.57 4.19 13.10
C ASP A 224 16.05 4.36 12.86
N LEU A 225 15.64 5.08 11.82
CA LEU A 225 14.24 5.20 11.39
C LEU A 225 13.80 4.04 10.49
N SER A 226 14.68 3.15 10.05
CA SER A 226 14.38 2.06 9.08
C SER A 226 13.21 1.18 9.49
N ARG A 227 12.97 0.98 10.80
CA ARG A 227 11.88 0.12 11.32
C ARG A 227 10.48 0.70 11.20
N LEU A 228 10.34 2.02 11.04
CA LEU A 228 9.02 2.62 10.82
C LEU A 228 8.50 2.19 9.43
N LEU A 229 7.23 1.85 9.28
CA LEU A 229 6.64 1.71 7.95
C LEU A 229 6.56 3.07 7.24
N LYS A 230 6.82 3.10 5.93
CA LYS A 230 6.73 4.28 5.07
C LYS A 230 5.52 4.12 4.17
N VAL A 231 4.42 4.78 4.53
CA VAL A 231 3.19 4.77 3.74
C VAL A 231 3.12 6.07 2.96
N THR A 232 3.19 5.97 1.64
CA THR A 232 3.46 7.11 0.76
C THR A 232 2.28 7.40 -0.15
N PRO A 233 1.55 8.51 0.05
CA PRO A 233 0.57 9.03 -0.90
C PRO A 233 1.23 9.87 -1.99
N GLY A 234 0.45 10.34 -2.96
CA GLY A 234 0.95 11.18 -4.05
C GLY A 234 1.76 10.39 -5.08
N ILE A 235 1.40 9.13 -5.29
CA ILE A 235 2.03 8.24 -6.26
C ILE A 235 1.26 8.25 -7.57
N ARG A 236 2.00 8.34 -8.68
CA ARG A 236 1.44 8.33 -10.03
C ARG A 236 2.37 7.66 -11.02
N SER A 237 1.85 6.70 -11.73
CA SER A 237 2.55 5.98 -12.77
C SER A 237 2.84 6.87 -13.99
N GLU A 238 3.87 6.52 -14.75
CA GLU A 238 4.26 7.26 -15.97
C GLU A 238 3.14 7.30 -17.01
N TRP A 239 2.32 6.24 -17.07
CA TRP A 239 1.20 6.12 -18.00
C TRP A 239 -0.03 6.92 -17.59
N ALA A 240 -0.07 7.49 -16.38
CA ALA A 240 -1.23 8.22 -15.89
C ALA A 240 -1.15 9.72 -16.25
N PRO A 241 -2.28 10.38 -16.56
CA PRO A 241 -2.28 11.79 -16.97
C PRO A 241 -1.76 12.71 -15.86
N SER A 242 -1.11 13.81 -16.23
CA SER A 242 -0.63 14.84 -15.30
C SER A 242 -1.77 15.74 -14.82
N ASN A 243 -2.35 15.46 -13.64
CA ASN A 243 -3.34 16.36 -12.99
C ASN A 243 -2.92 16.72 -11.55
N ASP A 244 -3.33 17.91 -11.09
CA ASP A 244 -3.46 18.51 -9.74
C ASP A 244 -2.39 18.32 -8.64
N GLN A 245 -1.41 17.43 -8.78
CA GLN A 245 -0.43 17.17 -7.72
C GLN A 245 0.95 17.75 -8.08
N LYS A 246 1.44 18.65 -7.23
CA LYS A 246 2.71 19.38 -7.41
C LYS A 246 3.98 18.57 -7.10
N ARG A 247 3.88 17.44 -6.36
CA ARG A 247 5.02 16.60 -5.92
C ARG A 247 4.64 15.13 -6.03
N VAL A 248 4.98 14.52 -7.16
CA VAL A 248 4.52 13.17 -7.53
C VAL A 248 5.74 12.31 -7.86
N ALA A 249 5.71 11.04 -7.47
CA ALA A 249 6.69 10.03 -7.87
C ALA A 249 5.99 8.80 -8.44
N THR A 250 6.66 8.08 -9.33
CA THR A 250 6.19 6.80 -9.84
C THR A 250 6.18 5.73 -8.75
N PRO A 251 5.33 4.69 -8.87
CA PRO A 251 5.42 3.51 -8.02
C PRO A 251 6.83 2.93 -7.99
N TYR A 252 7.51 2.89 -9.14
CA TYR A 252 8.89 2.43 -9.24
C TYR A 252 9.85 3.28 -8.39
N GLU A 253 9.83 4.61 -8.57
CA GLU A 253 10.68 5.54 -7.83
C GLU A 253 10.41 5.51 -6.33
N ALA A 254 9.14 5.46 -5.92
CA ALA A 254 8.77 5.44 -4.50
C ALA A 254 9.27 4.16 -3.80
N ILE A 255 9.19 3.00 -4.47
CA ILE A 255 9.74 1.76 -3.92
C ILE A 255 11.27 1.81 -3.84
N LEU A 256 11.95 2.33 -4.88
CA LEU A 256 13.38 2.57 -4.81
C LEU A 256 13.75 3.58 -3.72
N ALA A 257 12.87 4.53 -3.44
CA ALA A 257 12.97 5.49 -2.35
C ALA A 257 12.72 4.84 -0.98
N GLY A 258 12.27 3.59 -0.90
CA GLY A 258 12.07 2.88 0.37
C GLY A 258 10.66 3.03 0.94
N ALA A 259 9.67 3.29 0.09
CA ALA A 259 8.27 3.17 0.48
C ALA A 259 7.90 1.71 0.75
N ASP A 260 7.17 1.48 1.85
CA ASP A 260 6.64 0.16 2.19
C ASP A 260 5.27 -0.07 1.54
N TYR A 261 4.43 0.96 1.54
CA TYR A 261 3.10 0.99 0.95
C TYR A 261 2.89 2.25 0.12
N LEU A 262 2.13 2.13 -0.95
CA LEU A 262 1.80 3.22 -1.87
C LEU A 262 0.29 3.46 -1.81
N VAL A 263 -0.11 4.71 -1.51
CA VAL A 263 -1.52 5.12 -1.54
C VAL A 263 -1.82 5.76 -2.89
N ILE A 264 -2.65 5.09 -3.68
CA ILE A 264 -2.92 5.43 -5.08
C ILE A 264 -4.43 5.59 -5.29
N GLY A 265 -4.86 6.72 -5.84
CA GLY A 265 -6.28 7.02 -6.06
C GLY A 265 -6.70 6.92 -7.52
N ARG A 266 -7.07 8.08 -8.09
CA ARG A 266 -7.76 8.21 -9.39
C ARG A 266 -7.15 7.40 -10.53
N GLN A 267 -5.83 7.26 -10.63
CA GLN A 267 -5.22 6.50 -11.73
C GLN A 267 -5.61 5.01 -11.73
N ILE A 268 -5.96 4.43 -10.57
CA ILE A 268 -6.49 3.07 -10.48
C ILE A 268 -8.01 3.07 -10.57
N THR A 269 -8.69 4.00 -9.89
CA THR A 269 -10.16 3.96 -9.82
C THR A 269 -10.85 4.48 -11.08
N GLN A 270 -10.20 5.36 -11.83
CA GLN A 270 -10.68 6.00 -13.05
C GLN A 270 -9.52 6.14 -14.05
N PRO A 271 -8.98 5.02 -14.56
CA PRO A 271 -7.87 5.07 -15.50
C PRO A 271 -8.31 5.67 -16.85
N PRO A 272 -7.37 6.22 -17.63
CA PRO A 272 -7.64 6.63 -19.01
C PRO A 272 -8.16 5.47 -19.86
N SER A 273 -8.91 5.79 -20.91
CA SER A 273 -9.47 4.81 -21.85
C SER A 273 -8.41 3.89 -22.44
N GLU A 274 -7.19 4.39 -22.65
CA GLU A 274 -6.07 3.68 -23.25
C GLU A 274 -5.51 2.60 -22.32
N ILE A 275 -5.71 2.73 -21.02
CA ILE A 275 -5.28 1.76 -19.99
C ILE A 275 -6.32 0.67 -19.78
N GLY A 276 -7.60 0.98 -20.00
CA GLY A 276 -8.71 0.04 -19.88
C GLY A 276 -9.40 0.12 -18.52
N THR A 277 -9.41 -0.99 -17.79
CA THR A 277 -10.19 -1.12 -16.54
C THR A 277 -9.37 -0.78 -15.29
N PRO A 278 -10.02 -0.55 -14.13
CA PRO A 278 -9.31 -0.46 -12.85
C PRO A 278 -8.38 -1.65 -12.56
N VAL A 279 -8.73 -2.85 -13.04
CA VAL A 279 -7.90 -4.04 -12.89
C VAL A 279 -6.62 -3.91 -13.72
N ASP A 280 -6.73 -3.47 -14.97
CA ASP A 280 -5.58 -3.26 -15.86
C ASP A 280 -4.61 -2.23 -15.25
N ALA A 281 -5.15 -1.12 -14.74
CA ALA A 281 -4.37 -0.10 -14.04
C ALA A 281 -3.66 -0.64 -12.79
N ALA A 282 -4.33 -1.46 -11.98
CA ALA A 282 -3.71 -2.10 -10.80
C ALA A 282 -2.60 -3.10 -11.19
N ILE A 283 -2.79 -3.85 -12.28
CA ILE A 283 -1.78 -4.78 -12.80
C ILE A 283 -0.56 -4.03 -13.32
N LEU A 284 -0.75 -2.95 -14.10
CA LEU A 284 0.36 -2.13 -14.58
C LEU A 284 1.13 -1.49 -13.43
N THR A 285 0.42 -0.93 -12.44
CA THR A 285 1.03 -0.40 -11.22
C THR A 285 1.85 -1.47 -10.50
N THR A 286 1.32 -2.70 -10.41
CA THR A 286 2.03 -3.83 -9.78
C THR A 286 3.34 -4.15 -10.50
N LYS A 287 3.34 -4.12 -11.84
CA LYS A 287 4.56 -4.36 -12.64
C LYS A 287 5.64 -3.31 -12.36
N GLU A 288 5.29 -2.04 -12.20
CA GLU A 288 6.24 -0.98 -11.82
C GLU A 288 6.89 -1.26 -10.46
N ILE A 289 6.09 -1.72 -9.49
CA ILE A 289 6.57 -2.13 -8.16
C ILE A 289 7.49 -3.36 -8.25
N GLU A 290 7.11 -4.37 -9.04
CA GLU A 290 7.92 -5.58 -9.25
C GLU A 290 9.28 -5.24 -9.85
N GLN A 291 9.33 -4.36 -10.86
CA GLN A 291 10.57 -3.89 -11.46
C GLN A 291 11.48 -3.20 -10.44
N ALA A 292 10.93 -2.39 -9.55
CA ALA A 292 11.70 -1.74 -8.49
C ALA A 292 12.24 -2.77 -7.48
N ILE A 293 11.43 -3.76 -7.08
CA ILE A 293 11.86 -4.84 -6.17
C ILE A 293 12.99 -5.66 -6.80
N ILE A 294 12.86 -6.05 -8.07
CA ILE A 294 13.92 -6.79 -8.80
C ILE A 294 15.22 -5.98 -8.81
N LYS A 295 15.15 -4.67 -9.07
CA LYS A 295 16.33 -3.81 -9.06
C LYS A 295 16.98 -3.69 -7.68
N LEU A 296 16.20 -3.67 -6.60
CA LEU A 296 16.73 -3.65 -5.24
C LEU A 296 17.42 -4.97 -4.87
N GLN A 297 16.91 -6.11 -5.35
CA GLN A 297 17.51 -7.43 -5.12
C GLN A 297 18.78 -7.66 -5.93
N ALA A 298 19.00 -6.91 -7.00
CA ALA A 298 20.18 -6.99 -7.85
C ALA A 298 21.38 -6.15 -7.33
N ARG A 299 21.21 -5.42 -6.21
CA ARG A 299 22.25 -4.59 -5.58
C ARG A 299 22.86 -5.32 -4.39
#